data_AF-A0A1F9JWP5-F1
#
_entry.id   AF-A0A1F9JWP5-F1
#
_cell.length_a   1.000
_cell.length_b   1.000
_cell.length_c   1.000
_cell.angle_alpha   90.00
_cell.angle_beta   90.00
_cell.angle_gamma   90.00
#
_symmetry.space_group_name_H-M   'P 1'
#
loop_
_entity.id
_entity.type
_entity.pdbx_description
1 polymer ?
#
loop_
_entity_poly.entity_id
_entity_poly.type
_entity_poly.pdbx_seq_one_letter_code
_entity_poly.pdbx_strand_id
1 'polypeptide(L)'
;MPYNDPDPSDPNVLVGVVLPADAEAMREMAYVFAEEFARMGYDKSQLLSVFQNPFYAGAHGAYRTLGEEAIHAIIDECLVAWGSVRLIDRDNGKET
;
A
#
# COMPACT_ATOMS: atom_id res chain seq x y z
N MET A 1 29.11 -20.85 12.47
CA MET A 1 29.08 -19.38 12.33
C MET A 1 28.22 -18.82 13.46
N PRO A 2 28.65 -17.77 14.17
CA PRO A 2 27.82 -17.09 15.16
C PRO A 2 26.58 -16.47 14.48
N TYR A 3 25.42 -16.50 15.15
CA TYR A 3 24.14 -16.04 14.59
C TYR A 3 24.11 -14.56 14.16
N ASN A 4 25.02 -13.73 14.70
CA ASN A 4 25.06 -12.27 14.47
C ASN A 4 26.29 -11.79 13.68
N ASP A 5 26.97 -12.68 12.96
CA ASP A 5 28.15 -12.33 12.17
C ASP A 5 27.89 -12.67 10.69
N PRO A 6 27.22 -11.78 9.94
CA PRO A 6 26.86 -12.05 8.55
C PRO A 6 28.11 -12.14 7.68
N ASP A 7 28.32 -13.30 7.07
CA ASP A 7 29.40 -13.55 6.11
C ASP A 7 29.06 -12.88 4.77
N PRO A 8 29.84 -11.90 4.29
CA PRO A 8 29.59 -11.22 3.01
C PRO A 8 29.66 -12.15 1.78
N SER A 9 30.23 -13.35 1.94
CA SER A 9 30.31 -14.38 0.90
C SER A 9 29.22 -15.44 0.98
N ASP A 10 28.31 -15.37 1.97
CA ASP A 10 27.18 -16.30 2.07
C ASP A 10 26.20 -16.09 0.90
N PRO A 11 26.01 -17.09 0.01
CA PRO A 11 25.09 -16.98 -1.10
C PRO A 11 23.62 -16.87 -0.68
N ASN A 12 23.28 -17.15 0.59
CA ASN A 12 21.92 -17.04 1.13
C ASN A 12 21.67 -15.71 1.87
N VAL A 13 22.63 -14.79 1.88
CA VAL A 13 22.42 -13.46 2.47
C VAL A 13 21.31 -12.73 1.72
N LEU A 14 20.36 -12.13 2.44
CA LEU A 14 19.29 -11.35 1.82
C LEU A 14 19.85 -10.00 1.36
N VAL A 15 19.88 -9.81 0.04
CA VAL A 15 20.28 -8.54 -0.59
C VAL A 15 19.05 -7.88 -1.19
N GLY A 16 18.70 -6.71 -0.67
CA GLY A 16 17.67 -5.87 -1.27
C GLY A 16 18.17 -5.29 -2.60
N VAL A 17 17.37 -5.42 -3.66
CA VAL A 17 17.63 -4.79 -4.96
C VAL A 17 16.47 -3.87 -5.32
N VAL A 18 16.80 -2.69 -5.85
CA VAL A 18 15.79 -1.76 -6.38
C VAL A 18 15.55 -2.09 -7.84
N LEU A 19 14.32 -2.43 -8.18
CA LEU A 19 13.89 -2.52 -9.57
C LEU A 19 13.47 -1.12 -10.04
N PRO A 20 13.94 -0.66 -11.21
CA PRO A 20 13.46 0.59 -11.79
C PRO A 20 11.95 0.51 -11.98
N ALA A 21 11.24 1.51 -11.49
CA ALA A 21 9.82 1.67 -11.72
C ALA A 21 9.59 3.00 -12.45
N ASP A 22 8.93 2.93 -13.59
CA ASP A 22 8.48 4.10 -14.32
C ASP A 22 7.10 4.55 -13.80
N ALA A 23 6.56 5.59 -14.43
CA ALA A 23 5.26 6.13 -14.05
C ALA A 23 4.12 5.09 -14.23
N GLU A 24 4.26 4.16 -15.18
CA GLU A 24 3.25 3.13 -15.40
C GLU A 24 3.27 2.08 -14.30
N ALA A 25 4.46 1.60 -13.92
CA ALA A 25 4.62 0.72 -12.77
C ALA A 25 4.07 1.36 -11.48
N MET A 26 4.27 2.67 -11.29
CA MET A 26 3.71 3.41 -10.15
C MET A 26 2.18 3.50 -10.19
N ARG A 27 1.59 3.62 -11.38
CA ARG A 27 0.14 3.61 -11.59
C ARG A 27 -0.48 2.27 -11.22
N GLU A 28 0.09 1.17 -11.72
CA GLU A 28 -0.34 -0.18 -11.37
C GLU A 28 -0.24 -0.42 -9.85
N MET A 29 0.85 0.04 -9.23
CA MET A 29 1.02 -0.07 -7.78
C MET A 29 -0.02 0.76 -7.00
N ALA A 30 -0.40 1.94 -7.50
CA ALA A 30 -1.46 2.75 -6.92
C ALA A 30 -2.83 2.04 -6.97
N TYR A 31 -3.17 1.37 -8.08
CA TYR A 31 -4.39 0.57 -8.18
C TYR A 31 -4.41 -0.56 -7.15
N VAL A 32 -3.30 -1.28 -6.97
CA VAL A 32 -3.20 -2.35 -5.96
C VAL A 32 -3.50 -1.81 -4.58
N PHE A 33 -2.86 -0.71 -4.15
CA PHE A 33 -3.13 -0.14 -2.83
C PHE A 33 -4.58 0.34 -2.69
N ALA A 34 -5.11 1.04 -3.69
CA ALA A 34 -6.48 1.55 -3.64
C ALA A 34 -7.51 0.42 -3.59
N GLU A 35 -7.33 -0.65 -4.38
CA GLU A 35 -8.19 -1.82 -4.38
C GLU A 35 -8.19 -2.52 -3.01
N GLU A 36 -7.00 -2.85 -2.48
CA GLU A 36 -6.90 -3.62 -1.23
C GLU A 36 -7.61 -2.90 -0.07
N PHE A 37 -7.38 -1.60 0.08
CA PHE A 37 -8.04 -0.81 1.13
C PHE A 37 -9.53 -0.57 0.85
N ALA A 38 -9.95 -0.39 -0.42
CA ALA A 38 -11.37 -0.31 -0.76
C ALA A 38 -12.11 -1.61 -0.39
N ARG A 39 -11.50 -2.78 -0.64
CA ARG A 39 -12.05 -4.09 -0.28
C ARG A 39 -12.08 -4.33 1.24
N MET A 40 -11.23 -3.64 1.99
CA MET A 40 -11.28 -3.56 3.45
C MET A 40 -12.37 -2.61 3.98
N GLY A 41 -13.09 -1.90 3.10
CA GLY A 41 -14.17 -0.99 3.46
C GLY A 41 -13.73 0.44 3.79
N TYR A 42 -12.54 0.85 3.33
CA TYR A 42 -12.10 2.24 3.49
C TYR A 42 -12.91 3.16 2.57
N ASP A 43 -13.27 4.34 3.06
CA ASP A 43 -13.86 5.39 2.25
C ASP A 43 -12.81 6.23 1.51
N LYS A 44 -13.27 7.13 0.63
CA LYS A 44 -12.40 8.00 -0.20
C LYS A 44 -11.40 8.81 0.62
N SER A 45 -11.83 9.37 1.75
CA SER A 45 -10.97 10.20 2.60
C SER A 45 -9.90 9.38 3.31
N GLN A 46 -10.28 8.19 3.78
CA GLN A 46 -9.36 7.24 4.39
C GLN A 46 -8.33 6.75 3.36
N LEU A 47 -8.78 6.38 2.15
CA LEU A 47 -7.89 6.01 1.05
C LEU A 47 -6.90 7.12 0.71
N LEU A 48 -7.37 8.36 0.50
CA LEU A 48 -6.49 9.48 0.20
C LEU A 48 -5.44 9.71 1.31
N SER A 49 -5.82 9.52 2.58
CA SER A 49 -4.89 9.66 3.71
C SER A 49 -3.74 8.65 3.67
N VAL A 50 -3.97 7.43 3.15
CA VAL A 50 -2.92 6.43 2.94
C VAL A 50 -1.90 6.93 1.91
N PHE A 51 -2.37 7.48 0.80
CA PHE A 51 -1.50 8.03 -0.25
C PHE A 51 -0.74 9.30 0.19
N GLN A 52 -1.32 10.11 1.08
CA GLN A 52 -0.67 11.35 1.54
C GLN A 52 0.34 11.14 2.67
N ASN A 53 0.28 10.01 3.38
CA ASN A 53 1.11 9.77 4.56
C ASN A 53 2.43 9.04 4.20
N PRO A 54 3.61 9.64 4.47
CA PRO A 54 4.92 9.04 4.19
C PRO A 54 5.19 7.71 4.90
N PHE A 55 4.44 7.38 5.97
CA PHE A 55 4.50 6.07 6.61
C PHE A 55 4.18 4.94 5.61
N TYR A 56 3.25 5.17 4.67
CA TYR A 56 2.93 4.23 3.60
C TYR A 56 3.83 4.50 2.38
N ALA A 57 5.12 4.19 2.51
CA ALA A 57 6.14 4.59 1.54
C ALA A 57 5.80 4.24 0.07
N GLY A 58 5.18 3.09 -0.19
CA GLY A 58 4.75 2.68 -1.53
C GLY A 58 3.63 3.57 -2.09
N ALA A 59 2.53 3.71 -1.35
CA ALA A 59 1.40 4.55 -1.75
C ALA A 59 1.80 6.02 -1.85
N HIS A 60 2.61 6.51 -0.89
CA HIS A 60 3.13 7.86 -0.92
C HIS A 60 4.08 8.11 -2.09
N GLY A 61 4.93 7.14 -2.43
CA GLY A 61 5.76 7.19 -3.63
C GLY A 61 4.94 7.32 -4.91
N ALA A 62 3.85 6.57 -5.03
CA ALA A 62 2.93 6.68 -6.15
C ALA A 62 2.24 8.05 -6.19
N TYR A 63 1.78 8.57 -5.05
CA TYR A 63 1.19 9.92 -4.95
C TYR A 63 2.15 11.02 -5.42
N ARG A 64 3.42 10.94 -5.00
CA ARG A 64 4.46 11.90 -5.41
C ARG A 64 4.79 11.83 -6.90
N THR A 65 4.69 10.65 -7.49
CA THR A 65 5.05 10.40 -8.90
C THR A 65 3.90 10.75 -9.85
N LEU A 66 2.67 10.37 -9.50
CA LEU A 66 1.48 10.50 -10.38
C LEU A 66 0.73 11.82 -10.14
N GLY A 67 0.84 12.38 -8.94
CA GLY A 67 0.11 13.57 -8.52
C GLY A 67 -1.29 13.27 -8.00
N GLU A 68 -1.85 14.26 -7.28
CA GLU A 68 -3.10 14.12 -6.55
C GLU A 68 -4.30 13.79 -7.45
N GLU A 69 -4.44 14.46 -8.59
CA GLU A 69 -5.57 14.25 -9.51
C GLU A 69 -5.66 12.80 -10.01
N ALA A 70 -4.53 12.21 -10.40
CA ALA A 70 -4.47 10.82 -10.83
C ALA A 70 -4.84 9.85 -9.69
N ILE A 71 -4.39 10.13 -8.45
CA ILE A 71 -4.74 9.32 -7.29
C ILE A 71 -6.24 9.41 -6.96
N HIS A 72 -6.87 10.58 -7.07
CA HIS A 72 -8.32 10.70 -6.90
C HIS A 72 -9.08 9.87 -7.92
N ALA A 73 -8.67 9.91 -9.20
CA ALA A 73 -9.30 9.11 -10.24
C ALA A 73 -9.20 7.60 -9.95
N ILE A 74 -8.02 7.12 -9.58
CA ILE A 74 -7.78 5.71 -9.22
C ILE A 74 -8.64 5.30 -8.02
N ILE A 75 -8.69 6.12 -6.96
CA ILE A 75 -9.52 5.85 -5.77
C ILE A 75 -11.00 5.77 -6.16
N ASP A 76 -11.49 6.68 -6.98
CA ASP A 76 -12.89 6.68 -7.41
C ASP A 76 -13.23 5.43 -8.22
N GLU A 77 -12.36 5.02 -9.14
CA GLU A 77 -12.53 3.77 -9.90
C GLU A 77 -12.56 2.54 -8.98
N CYS A 78 -11.63 2.44 -8.04
CA CYS A 78 -11.59 1.33 -7.07
C CYS A 78 -12.82 1.32 -6.15
N LEU A 79 -13.30 2.47 -5.70
CA LEU A 79 -14.51 2.54 -4.87
C LEU A 79 -15.77 2.18 -5.64
N VAL A 80 -15.87 2.53 -6.92
CA VAL A 80 -16.98 2.09 -7.78
C VAL A 80 -16.96 0.57 -7.95
N ALA A 81 -15.78 -0.02 -8.14
CA ALA A 81 -15.65 -1.47 -8.31
C ALA A 81 -15.84 -2.26 -7.00
N TRP A 82 -15.33 -1.75 -5.88
CA TRP A 82 -15.13 -2.54 -4.65
C TRP A 82 -15.72 -1.92 -3.37
N GLY A 83 -16.09 -0.64 -3.38
CA GLY A 83 -16.50 0.12 -2.19
C GLY A 83 -17.89 -0.23 -1.63
N SER A 84 -18.58 -1.22 -2.20
CA SER A 84 -19.87 -1.72 -1.68
C SER A 84 -19.71 -2.64 -0.47
N VAL A 85 -18.51 -3.13 -0.19
CA VAL A 85 -18.23 -4.00 0.96
C VAL A 85 -18.05 -3.16 2.22
N ARG A 86 -18.93 -3.36 3.21
CA ARG A 86 -18.79 -2.77 4.54
C ARG A 86 -18.45 -3.85 5.57
N LEU A 87 -17.21 -3.86 6.04
CA LEU A 87 -16.77 -4.72 7.13
C LEU A 87 -17.08 -4.04 8.48
N ILE A 88 -17.74 -4.76 9.39
CA ILE A 88 -18.02 -4.30 10.74
C ILE A 88 -17.47 -5.35 11.69
N ASP A 89 -16.38 -5.02 12.38
CA ASP A 89 -15.92 -5.83 13.49
C ASP A 89 -16.82 -5.57 14.71
N ARG A 90 -17.35 -6.65 15.28
CA ARG A 90 -18.25 -6.60 16.45
C ARG A 90 -17.63 -7.25 17.67
N ASP A 91 -16.34 -7.60 17.63
CA ASP A 91 -15.69 -8.23 18.75
C ASP A 91 -15.43 -7.20 19.87
N ASN A 92 -16.45 -7.00 20.70
CA ASN A 92 -16.33 -6.35 21.99
C ASN A 92 -15.70 -7.35 22.96
N GLY A 93 -14.40 -7.59 22.81
CA GLY A 93 -13.60 -8.30 23.79
C GLY A 93 -13.57 -7.49 25.09
N LYS A 94 -14.51 -7.76 26.01
CA LYS A 94 -14.27 -7.51 27.42
C LYS A 94 -13.14 -8.42 27.86
N GLU A 95 -11.94 -7.89 27.96
CA GLU A 95 -10.91 -8.48 28.79
C GLU A 95 -11.43 -8.49 30.24
N THR A 96 -11.68 -9.69 30.78
CA THR A 96 -11.87 -9.94 32.21
C THR A 96 -10.56 -10.28 32.86
#